data_AF-A0A926ZL18-F1
#
_entry.id   AF-A0A926ZL18-F1
#
_cell.length_a   1.000
_cell.length_b   1.000
_cell.length_c   1.000
_cell.angle_alpha   90.00
_cell.angle_beta   90.00
_cell.angle_gamma   90.00
#
_symmetry.space_group_name_H-M   'P 1'
#
loop_
_entity.id
_entity.type
_entity.pdbx_description
1 polymer ?
#
loop_
_entity_poly.entity_id
_entity_poly.type
_entity_poly.pdbx_seq_one_letter_code
_entity_poly.pdbx_strand_id
1 'polypeptide(L)' 'MKGYIKGKSIILTDSLPENIKDGDEVEVSFSVIPKPKYSFPTFKLGIKDEYLKREKIYQ' A
#
# COMPACT_ATOMS: atom_id res chain seq x y z
N MET A 1 0.42 -13.00 -10.01
CA MET A 1 1.45 -12.09 -9.46
C MET A 1 0.91 -11.45 -8.20
N LYS A 2 1.75 -11.24 -7.19
CA LYS A 2 1.35 -10.53 -5.97
C LYS A 2 2.01 -9.15 -5.93
N GLY A 3 1.34 -8.23 -5.26
CA GLY A 3 1.78 -6.85 -5.15
C GLY A 3 0.93 -6.11 -4.13
N TYR A 4 1.32 -4.88 -3.82
CA TYR A 4 0.59 -4.01 -2.92
C TYR A 4 0.41 -2.63 -3.54
N ILE A 5 -0.67 -1.96 -3.12
CA ILE A 5 -1.02 -0.62 -3.62
C ILE A 5 -0.29 0.42 -2.76
N LYS A 6 0.42 1.34 -3.41
CA LYS A 6 1.03 2.52 -2.78
C LYS A 6 0.52 3.77 -3.49
N GLY A 7 -0.59 4.32 -2.98
CA GLY A 7 -1.24 5.49 -3.58
C GLY A 7 -1.88 5.15 -4.93
N LYS A 8 -1.41 5.78 -6.01
CA LYS A 8 -1.88 5.52 -7.39
C LYS A 8 -1.03 4.49 -8.14
N SER A 9 -0.04 3.90 -7.48
CA SER A 9 0.88 2.94 -8.09
C SER A 9 0.68 1.55 -7.47
N ILE A 10 0.79 0.52 -8.31
CA ILE A 10 0.81 -0.88 -7.89
C ILE A 10 2.27 -1.33 -7.90
N ILE A 11 2.76 -1.78 -6.75
CA ILE A 11 4.12 -2.31 -6.62
C ILE A 11 4.01 -3.83 -6.61
N LEU A 12 4.59 -4.46 -7.63
CA LEU A 12 4.66 -5.90 -7.76
C LEU A 12 5.82 -6.43 -6.90
N THR A 13 5.58 -7.51 -6.15
CA THR A 13 6.64 -8.20 -5.40
C THR A 13 7.31 -9.29 -6.24
N ASP A 14 6.63 -9.75 -7.29
CA ASP A 14 7.12 -10.77 -8.21
C ASP A 14 7.47 -10.13 -9.57
N SER A 15 8.36 -10.74 -10.32
CA SER A 15 8.73 -10.29 -11.67
C SER A 15 7.55 -10.35 -12.64
N LEU A 16 7.50 -9.39 -13.57
CA LEU A 16 6.55 -9.40 -14.69
C LEU A 16 6.81 -10.62 -15.59
N PRO A 17 5.76 -11.35 -16.01
CA PRO A 17 5.88 -12.33 -17.06
C PRO A 17 6.41 -11.66 -18.33
N GLU A 18 7.33 -12.32 -19.05
CA GLU A 18 7.98 -11.77 -20.26
C GLU A 18 6.99 -11.41 -21.39
N ASN A 19 5.74 -11.86 -21.30
CA ASN A 19 4.70 -11.59 -22.28
C ASN A 19 3.97 -10.25 -22.10
N ILE A 20 4.20 -9.52 -21.00
CA ILE A 20 3.55 -8.22 -20.76
C ILE A 20 4.45 -7.12 -21.31
N LYS A 21 3.89 -6.26 -22.18
CA LYS A 21 4.59 -5.12 -22.77
C LYS A 21 4.01 -3.80 -22.30
N ASP A 22 4.80 -2.75 -22.45
CA ASP A 22 4.34 -1.39 -22.19
C ASP A 22 3.21 -1.02 -23.15
N GLY A 23 2.08 -0.58 -22.59
CA GLY A 23 0.88 -0.22 -23.34
C GLY A 23 -0.22 -1.29 -23.35
N ASP A 24 0.04 -2.47 -22.80
CA ASP A 24 -0.99 -3.51 -22.67
C ASP A 24 -2.02 -3.14 -21.60
N GLU A 25 -3.30 -3.37 -21.91
CA GLU A 25 -4.36 -3.33 -20.91
C GLU A 25 -4.30 -4.58 -20.04
N VAL A 26 -4.27 -4.38 -18.73
CA VAL A 26 -4.20 -5.47 -17.75
C VAL A 26 -5.34 -5.39 -16.76
N GLU A 27 -5.97 -6.53 -16.49
CA GLU A 27 -7.00 -6.63 -15.46
C GLU A 27 -6.34 -6.91 -14.10
N VAL A 28 -6.66 -6.10 -13.09
CA VAL A 28 -6.14 -6.24 -11.73
C VAL A 28 -7.28 -6.55 -10.78
N SER A 29 -7.20 -7.70 -10.11
CA SER A 29 -8.12 -8.06 -9.03
C SER A 29 -7.51 -7.76 -7.65
N PHE A 30 -8.26 -7.06 -6.81
CA PHE A 30 -7.83 -6.71 -5.46
C PHE A 30 -8.45 -7.67 -4.43
N SER A 31 -7.60 -8.37 -3.70
CA SER A 31 -8.03 -9.17 -2.54
C SER A 31 -7.55 -8.48 -1.26
N VAL A 32 -8.49 -8.02 -0.43
CA VAL A 32 -8.16 -7.44 0.88
C VAL A 32 -7.70 -8.57 1.80
N ILE A 33 -6.42 -8.57 2.17
CA ILE A 33 -5.91 -9.51 3.18
C ILE A 33 -6.38 -9.00 4.55
N PRO A 34 -7.29 -9.70 5.24
CA PRO A 34 -7.73 -9.28 6.56
C PRO A 34 -6.55 -9.28 7.52
N LYS A 35 -6.38 -8.19 8.27
CA LYS A 35 -5.36 -8.13 9.32
C LYS A 35 -5.62 -9.26 10.32
N PRO A 36 -4.57 -9.94 10.82
CA PRO A 36 -4.73 -10.97 11.83
C PRO A 36 -5.47 -10.38 13.03
N LYS A 37 -6.53 -11.06 13.50
CA LYS A 37 -7.19 -10.73 14.75
C LYS A 37 -6.24 -11.12 15.88
N TYR A 38 -5.66 -10.13 16.54
CA TYR A 38 -4.87 -10.35 17.73
C TYR A 38 -5.80 -10.71 18.90
N SER A 39 -5.36 -11.64 19.76
CA SER A 39 -6.09 -12.03 20.99
C SER A 39 -6.06 -10.95 22.07
N PHE A 40 -5.28 -9.89 21.87
CA PHE A 40 -5.09 -8.78 22.77
C PHE A 40 -5.59 -7.46 22.13
N PRO A 41 -5.98 -6.47 22.95
CA PRO A 41 -6.36 -5.15 22.45
C PRO A 41 -5.22 -4.52 21.67
N THR A 42 -5.49 -4.12 20.43
CA THR A 42 -4.51 -3.37 19.62
C THR A 42 -4.87 -1.89 19.64
N PHE A 43 -3.85 -1.05 19.84
CA PHE A 43 -3.98 0.40 19.76
C PHE A 43 -3.50 0.86 18.39
N LYS A 44 -4.28 1.71 17.73
CA LYS A 44 -3.88 2.33 16.47
C LYS A 44 -2.83 3.40 16.76
N LEU A 45 -1.57 3.00 16.84
CA LEU A 45 -0.44 3.90 16.93
C LEU A 45 -0.23 4.54 15.56
N GLY A 46 -0.42 5.85 15.47
CA GLY A 46 -0.23 6.64 14.27
C GLY A 46 0.16 8.06 14.63
N ILE A 47 0.98 8.69 13.81
CA ILE A 47 1.28 10.11 13.94
C ILE A 47 0.03 10.86 13.49
N LYS A 48 -0.50 11.79 14.30
CA LYS A 48 -1.62 12.62 13.85
C LYS A 48 -1.21 13.38 12.59
N ASP A 49 -2.09 13.48 11.60
CA ASP A 49 -1.80 14.11 10.30
C ASP A 49 -1.23 15.52 10.44
N GLU A 50 -1.60 16.22 11.53
CA GLU A 50 -1.09 17.54 11.93
C GLU A 50 0.43 17.59 12.11
N TYR A 51 1.05 16.50 12.58
CA TYR A 51 2.50 16.39 12.78
C TYR A 51 3.24 15.79 11.58
N LEU A 52 2.50 15.27 10.59
CA LEU A 52 3.09 14.77 9.35
C LEU A 52 3.61 15.93 8.47
N LYS A 53 2.96 17.10 8.58
CA LYS A 53 3.33 18.32 7.86
C LYS A 53 4.42 19.06 8.63
N ARG A 54 5.69 18.74 8.32
CA ARG A 54 6.91 19.35 8.90
C ARG A 54 6.99 20.88 8.80
N GLU A 55 6.12 21.53 8.03
CA GLU A 55 6.10 22.99 7.86
C GLU A 55 5.73 23.76 9.12
N LYS A 56 5.01 23.16 10.08
CA LYS A 56 4.58 23.85 11.31
C LYS A 56 5.54 23.78 12.50
N ILE A 57 6.61 22.99 12.41
CA ILE A 57 7.50 22.73 13.57
C ILE A 57 8.52 23.86 13.75
N TYR A 58 8.70 24.73 12.75
CA TYR A 58 9.57 25.90 12.81
C TYR A 58 8.77 27.17 12.48
N GLN A 59 7.91 27.60 13.40
CA GLN A 59 7.35 28.95 13.41
C GLN A 59 7.42 29.54 14.82
#